data_AF-A0A1G1M2W7-F1
#
_entry.id   AF-A0A1G1M2W7-F1
#
_cell.length_a   1.000
_cell.length_b   1.000
_cell.length_c   1.000
_cell.angle_alpha   90.00
_cell.angle_beta   90.00
_cell.angle_gamma   90.00
#
_symmetry.space_group_name_H-M   'P 1'
#
loop_
_entity.id
_entity.type
_entity.pdbx_description
1 polymer ?
#
loop_
_entity_poly.entity_id
_entity_poly.type
_entity_poly.pdbx_seq_one_letter_code
_entity_poly.pdbx_strand_id
1 'polypeptide(L)'
;MKSAQKGFTVVEVMLVVAISTLIIFGVFGILQVSNRQLEVIHARMTLQEGPREALFKMAQEIRQTAWHKIVSFEDADENGLEHSSSINFVVPVPNPDPTYLVDGNYTPKWASNIEYKLDGITHQILRISTNLTTSEKKQAVLANEITSLEFSRQTSTPGLITITAHAQRQFQDGRKIPDEPIQMIAQAETRNP
;
A
#
# COMPACT_ATOMS: atom_id res chain seq x y z
N MET A 1 23.04 -37.45 -64.39
CA MET A 1 22.39 -36.13 -64.23
C MET A 1 23.00 -35.46 -63.01
N LYS A 2 23.93 -34.50 -63.19
CA LYS A 2 24.48 -33.71 -62.08
C LYS A 2 23.75 -32.38 -62.05
N SER A 3 23.01 -32.12 -60.96
CA SER A 3 22.37 -30.84 -60.72
C SER A 3 23.45 -29.76 -60.59
N ALA A 4 23.52 -28.84 -61.54
CA ALA A 4 24.36 -27.65 -61.41
C ALA A 4 23.82 -26.82 -60.23
N GLN A 5 24.55 -26.80 -59.12
CA GLN A 5 24.28 -25.89 -58.01
C GLN A 5 24.48 -24.46 -58.54
N LYS A 6 23.37 -23.72 -58.71
CA LYS A 6 23.41 -22.29 -59.04
C LYS A 6 23.93 -21.55 -57.81
N GLY A 7 25.09 -20.91 -57.94
CA GLY A 7 25.64 -20.04 -56.90
C GLY A 7 24.79 -18.77 -56.73
N PHE A 8 24.73 -18.25 -55.50
CA PHE A 8 24.01 -17.02 -55.19
C PHE A 8 24.66 -15.81 -55.87
N THR A 9 23.83 -14.90 -56.38
CA THR A 9 24.30 -13.63 -56.93
C THR A 9 24.60 -12.64 -55.80
N VAL A 10 25.58 -11.75 -55.99
CA VAL A 10 25.93 -10.72 -54.98
C VAL A 10 24.72 -9.86 -54.59
N VAL A 11 23.83 -9.59 -55.54
CA VAL A 11 22.59 -8.83 -55.33
C VAL A 11 21.61 -9.58 -54.42
N GLU A 12 21.45 -10.90 -54.60
CA GLU A 12 20.65 -11.74 -53.67
C GLU A 12 21.19 -11.69 -52.25
N VAL A 13 22.52 -11.78 -52.09
CA VAL A 13 23.15 -11.71 -50.76
C VAL A 13 22.89 -10.35 -50.11
N MET A 14 23.02 -9.24 -50.85
CA MET A 14 22.74 -7.91 -50.32
C MET A 14 21.26 -7.72 -49.94
N LEU A 15 20.33 -8.25 -50.75
CA LEU A 15 18.90 -8.21 -50.46
C LEU A 15 18.59 -9.00 -49.17
N VAL A 16 19.15 -10.21 -49.04
CA VAL A 16 18.96 -11.06 -47.85
C VAL A 16 19.51 -10.38 -46.60
N VAL A 17 20.68 -9.76 -46.68
CA VAL A 17 21.26 -9.00 -45.56
C VAL A 17 20.36 -7.82 -45.18
N ALA A 18 19.91 -7.02 -46.15
CA ALA A 18 19.05 -5.87 -45.88
C ALA A 18 17.73 -6.25 -45.19
N ILE A 19 17.06 -7.30 -45.67
CA ILE A 19 15.83 -7.82 -45.06
C ILE A 19 16.12 -8.38 -43.66
N SER A 20 17.20 -9.13 -43.51
CA SER A 20 17.59 -9.73 -42.22
C SER A 20 17.87 -8.66 -41.17
N THR A 21 18.59 -7.59 -41.53
CA THR A 21 18.88 -6.47 -40.62
C THR A 21 17.59 -5.77 -40.18
N LEU A 22 16.64 -5.53 -41.09
CA LEU A 22 15.36 -4.91 -40.76
C LEU A 22 14.55 -5.77 -39.78
N ILE A 23 14.49 -7.09 -40.01
CA ILE A 23 13.83 -8.03 -39.11
C ILE A 23 14.49 -8.02 -37.73
N ILE A 24 15.83 -8.08 -37.68
CA ILE A 24 16.59 -8.04 -36.43
C ILE A 24 16.28 -6.76 -35.65
N PHE A 25 16.35 -5.59 -36.27
CA PHE A 25 16.01 -4.32 -35.61
C PHE A 25 14.56 -4.28 -35.11
N GLY A 26 13.61 -4.80 -35.90
CA GLY A 26 12.21 -4.89 -35.49
C GLY A 26 12.02 -5.76 -34.24
N VAL A 27 12.64 -6.94 -34.22
CA VAL A 27 12.58 -7.87 -33.08
C VAL A 27 13.23 -7.26 -31.83
N PHE A 28 14.42 -6.66 -31.97
CA PHE A 28 15.09 -6.00 -30.84
C PHE A 28 14.28 -4.82 -30.28
N GLY A 29 13.65 -4.03 -31.15
CA GLY A 29 12.76 -2.94 -30.73
C GLY A 29 11.59 -3.45 -29.89
N ILE A 30 10.91 -4.50 -30.34
CA ILE A 30 9.79 -5.13 -29.61
C ILE A 30 10.28 -5.71 -28.28
N LEU A 31 11.41 -6.42 -28.26
CA LEU A 31 11.97 -7.00 -27.04
C LEU A 31 12.32 -5.93 -26.00
N GLN A 32 12.88 -4.79 -26.43
CA GLN A 32 13.22 -3.70 -25.51
C GLN A 32 11.97 -3.09 -24.86
N VAL A 33 10.90 -2.90 -25.63
CA VAL A 33 9.61 -2.41 -25.09
C VAL A 33 8.99 -3.45 -24.15
N SER A 34 9.02 -4.73 -24.53
CA SER A 34 8.49 -5.84 -23.71
C SER A 34 9.19 -5.94 -22.36
N ASN A 35 10.52 -5.89 -22.34
CA ASN A 35 11.29 -5.94 -21.09
C ASN A 35 10.96 -4.78 -20.16
N ARG A 36 10.82 -3.55 -20.70
CA ARG A 36 10.40 -2.39 -19.91
C ARG A 36 8.99 -2.54 -19.35
N GLN A 37 8.07 -3.12 -20.12
CA GLN A 37 6.72 -3.39 -19.62
C GLN A 37 6.72 -4.41 -18.48
N LEU A 38 7.51 -5.48 -18.60
CA LEU A 38 7.65 -6.47 -17.54
C LEU A 38 8.23 -5.86 -16.26
N GLU A 39 9.27 -5.03 -16.36
CA GLU A 39 9.83 -4.31 -15.22
C GLU A 39 8.79 -3.44 -14.51
N VAL A 40 7.97 -2.69 -15.27
CA VAL A 40 6.91 -1.86 -14.70
C VAL A 40 5.84 -2.72 -14.02
N ILE A 41 5.46 -3.85 -14.62
CA ILE A 41 4.48 -4.78 -14.04
C ILE A 41 5.01 -5.35 -12.72
N HIS A 42 6.26 -5.83 -12.70
CA HIS A 42 6.89 -6.34 -11.48
C HIS A 42 6.99 -5.26 -10.40
N ALA A 43 7.43 -4.05 -10.76
CA ALA A 43 7.49 -2.93 -9.83
C ALA A 43 6.12 -2.59 -9.23
N ARG A 44 5.05 -2.59 -10.05
CA ARG A 44 3.67 -2.36 -9.58
C ARG A 44 3.19 -3.46 -8.63
N MET A 45 3.50 -4.72 -8.90
CA MET A 45 3.11 -5.83 -8.02
C MET A 45 3.79 -5.71 -6.66
N THR A 46 5.11 -5.51 -6.63
CA THR A 46 5.86 -5.36 -5.38
C THR A 46 5.44 -4.12 -4.60
N LEU A 47 5.12 -3.01 -5.30
CA LEU A 47 4.66 -1.78 -4.66
C LEU A 47 3.32 -1.93 -3.95
N GLN A 48 2.43 -2.82 -4.40
CA GLN A 48 1.11 -3.01 -3.80
C GLN A 48 1.11 -3.98 -2.60
N GLU A 49 2.07 -4.90 -2.51
CA GLU A 49 2.06 -5.97 -1.51
C GLU A 49 2.14 -5.42 -0.07
N GLY A 50 3.16 -4.61 0.22
CA GLY A 50 3.36 -4.02 1.55
C GLY A 50 2.20 -3.13 2.01
N PRO A 51 1.75 -2.15 1.20
CA PRO A 51 0.61 -1.30 1.56
C PRO A 51 -0.69 -2.09 1.75
N ARG A 52 -0.96 -3.15 0.97
CA ARG A 52 -2.13 -4.01 1.18
C ARG A 52 -2.07 -4.76 2.51
N GLU A 53 -0.92 -5.31 2.86
CA GLU A 53 -0.73 -5.96 4.16
C GLU A 53 -0.89 -4.95 5.30
N ALA A 54 -0.34 -3.74 5.14
CA ALA A 54 -0.50 -2.65 6.11
C ALA A 54 -1.97 -2.26 6.30
N LEU A 55 -2.71 -2.06 5.22
CA LEU A 55 -4.15 -1.76 5.24
C LEU A 55 -4.96 -2.87 5.92
N PHE A 56 -4.61 -4.14 5.66
CA PHE A 56 -5.26 -5.27 6.31
C PHE A 56 -5.01 -5.28 7.82
N LYS A 57 -3.76 -5.09 8.26
CA LYS A 57 -3.40 -5.00 9.68
C LYS A 57 -4.07 -3.82 10.38
N MET A 58 -4.06 -2.64 9.74
CA MET A 58 -4.75 -1.45 10.25
C MET A 58 -6.25 -1.74 10.43
N ALA A 59 -6.90 -2.30 9.41
CA ALA A 59 -8.32 -2.63 9.47
C ALA A 59 -8.63 -3.67 10.55
N GLN A 60 -7.76 -4.68 10.73
CA GLN A 60 -7.93 -5.69 11.77
C GLN A 60 -7.86 -5.08 13.18
N GLU A 61 -6.91 -4.19 13.43
CA GLU A 61 -6.78 -3.54 14.74
C GLU A 61 -7.89 -2.52 15.00
N ILE A 62 -8.33 -1.79 13.97
CA ILE A 62 -9.48 -0.88 14.08
C ILE A 62 -10.76 -1.65 14.44
N ARG A 63 -10.96 -2.86 13.90
CA ARG A 63 -12.09 -3.72 14.28
C ARG A 63 -12.07 -4.15 15.76
N GLN A 64 -10.91 -4.09 16.41
CA GLN A 64 -10.78 -4.41 17.84
C GLN A 64 -11.05 -3.23 18.76
N THR A 65 -11.11 -1.99 18.22
CA THR A 65 -11.46 -0.81 19.00
C THR A 65 -12.97 -0.57 19.03
N ALA A 66 -13.43 0.19 20.01
CA ALA A 66 -14.79 0.71 20.06
C ALA A 66 -14.82 2.12 19.44
N TRP A 67 -15.91 2.46 18.75
CA TRP A 67 -16.02 3.73 18.01
C TRP A 67 -15.74 4.99 18.86
N HIS A 68 -16.14 4.98 20.14
CA HIS A 68 -15.95 6.10 21.07
C HIS A 68 -14.53 6.20 21.66
N LYS A 69 -13.63 5.26 21.32
CA LYS A 69 -12.22 5.26 21.74
C LYS A 69 -11.28 5.70 20.63
N ILE A 70 -11.82 6.15 19.50
CA ILE A 70 -11.03 6.78 18.44
C ILE A 70 -10.90 8.26 18.76
N VAL A 71 -9.66 8.75 18.78
CA VAL A 71 -9.33 10.06 19.34
C VAL A 71 -9.02 11.10 18.25
N SER A 72 -8.61 10.70 17.05
CA SER A 72 -8.12 11.63 16.04
C SER A 72 -8.97 11.62 14.76
N PHE A 73 -9.83 12.62 14.67
CA PHE A 73 -10.48 13.07 13.44
C PHE A 73 -10.59 14.59 13.51
N GLU A 74 -10.48 15.26 12.36
CA GLU A 74 -10.73 16.70 12.26
C GLU A 74 -12.23 16.99 12.29
N ASP A 75 -12.59 18.27 12.40
CA ASP A 75 -14.00 18.69 12.33
C ASP A 75 -14.61 18.24 11.00
N ALA A 76 -15.86 17.79 11.06
CA ALA A 76 -16.57 17.30 9.89
C ALA A 76 -16.79 18.40 8.85
N ASP A 77 -16.70 18.04 7.57
CA ASP A 77 -17.01 18.92 6.45
C ASP A 77 -18.54 19.22 6.37
N GLU A 78 -18.94 20.03 5.38
CA GLU A 78 -20.36 20.37 5.14
C GLU A 78 -21.26 19.14 4.87
N ASN A 79 -20.66 17.99 4.49
CA ASN A 79 -21.34 16.73 4.23
C ASN A 79 -21.30 15.77 5.44
N GLY A 80 -20.71 16.19 6.56
CA GLY A 80 -20.55 15.36 7.74
C GLY A 80 -19.47 14.29 7.61
N LEU A 81 -18.51 14.45 6.69
CA LEU A 81 -17.36 13.58 6.50
C LEU A 81 -16.16 14.15 7.29
N GLU A 82 -15.60 13.32 8.15
CA GLU A 82 -14.41 13.65 8.92
C GLU A 82 -13.18 13.02 8.26
N HIS A 83 -12.08 13.78 8.17
CA HIS A 83 -10.82 13.34 7.58
C HIS A 83 -9.67 13.47 8.59
N SER A 84 -8.64 12.65 8.42
CA SER A 84 -7.38 12.79 9.15
C SER A 84 -6.25 12.07 8.44
N SER A 85 -5.03 12.61 8.54
CA SER A 85 -3.80 11.97 8.07
C SER A 85 -3.20 10.96 9.07
N SER A 86 -3.76 10.92 10.28
CA SER A 86 -3.38 9.95 11.33
C SER A 86 -4.61 9.43 12.07
N ILE A 87 -4.55 8.19 12.53
CA ILE A 87 -5.58 7.64 13.40
C ILE A 87 -4.97 7.16 14.70
N ASN A 88 -5.60 7.52 15.81
CA ASN A 88 -5.24 7.11 17.15
C ASN A 88 -6.45 6.47 17.84
N PHE A 89 -6.28 5.24 18.30
CA PHE A 89 -7.33 4.49 18.97
C PHE A 89 -6.76 3.55 20.03
N VAL A 90 -7.64 3.07 20.90
CA VAL A 90 -7.26 2.19 21.99
C VAL A 90 -7.79 0.77 21.75
N VAL A 91 -6.96 -0.25 22.01
CA VAL A 91 -7.35 -1.66 21.92
C VAL A 91 -7.42 -2.33 23.31
N PRO A 92 -8.35 -3.28 23.52
CA PRO A 92 -8.49 -3.99 24.79
C PRO A 92 -7.28 -4.89 25.08
N VAL A 93 -7.07 -5.24 26.36
CA VAL A 93 -6.00 -6.17 26.75
C VAL A 93 -6.25 -7.55 26.14
N PRO A 94 -5.30 -8.11 25.37
CA PRO A 94 -5.38 -9.50 24.94
C PRO A 94 -4.96 -10.40 26.12
N ASN A 95 -5.89 -10.66 27.04
CA ASN A 95 -5.66 -11.60 28.15
C ASN A 95 -6.69 -12.73 28.10
N PRO A 96 -6.28 -14.02 28.07
CA PRO A 96 -7.21 -15.15 28.15
C PRO A 96 -7.93 -15.25 29.50
N ASP A 97 -7.44 -14.58 30.55
CA ASP A 97 -8.10 -14.55 31.86
C ASP A 97 -9.19 -13.48 31.94
N PRO A 98 -10.48 -13.86 32.03
CA PRO A 98 -11.61 -12.93 32.07
C PRO A 98 -11.60 -12.00 33.29
N THR A 99 -10.89 -12.34 34.36
CA THR A 99 -10.76 -11.48 35.55
C THR A 99 -9.89 -10.23 35.28
N TYR A 100 -9.10 -10.25 34.20
CA TYR A 100 -8.29 -9.13 33.74
C TYR A 100 -8.88 -8.39 32.54
N LEU A 101 -10.03 -8.85 32.01
CA LEU A 101 -10.69 -8.22 30.86
C LEU A 101 -11.55 -7.02 31.25
N VAL A 102 -12.01 -6.96 32.49
CA VAL A 102 -12.83 -5.87 33.03
C VAL A 102 -12.22 -5.29 34.30
N ASP A 103 -12.41 -4.00 34.54
CA ASP A 103 -12.06 -3.36 35.80
C ASP A 103 -13.13 -3.58 36.87
N GLY A 104 -12.90 -3.06 38.09
CA GLY A 104 -13.86 -3.17 39.19
C GLY A 104 -15.21 -2.48 38.93
N ASN A 105 -15.32 -1.70 37.85
CA ASN A 105 -16.52 -1.03 37.39
C ASN A 105 -17.15 -1.73 36.17
N TYR A 106 -16.74 -2.97 35.87
CA TYR A 106 -17.17 -3.74 34.70
C TYR A 106 -16.86 -3.09 33.35
N THR A 107 -15.94 -2.12 33.29
CA THR A 107 -15.50 -1.53 32.02
C THR A 107 -14.35 -2.35 31.43
N PRO A 108 -14.29 -2.54 30.09
CA PRO A 108 -13.19 -3.25 29.47
C PRO A 108 -11.84 -2.62 29.82
N LYS A 109 -10.86 -3.42 30.24
CA LYS A 109 -9.49 -2.95 30.42
C LYS A 109 -8.82 -2.78 29.06
N TRP A 110 -8.25 -1.60 28.84
CA TRP A 110 -7.59 -1.21 27.62
C TRP A 110 -6.06 -1.35 27.76
N ALA A 111 -5.40 -2.03 26.82
CA ALA A 111 -3.97 -2.34 26.92
C ALA A 111 -3.09 -1.26 26.34
N SER A 112 -3.39 -0.86 25.10
CA SER A 112 -2.44 -0.14 24.27
C SER A 112 -3.17 0.90 23.43
N ASN A 113 -2.53 2.06 23.35
CA ASN A 113 -2.87 3.10 22.40
C ASN A 113 -2.11 2.86 21.10
N ILE A 114 -2.81 2.77 19.98
CA ILE A 114 -2.23 2.53 18.66
C ILE A 114 -2.44 3.78 17.82
N GLU A 115 -1.34 4.31 17.32
CA GLU A 115 -1.29 5.45 16.39
C GLU A 115 -0.76 4.95 15.05
N TYR A 116 -1.50 5.24 13.98
CA TYR A 116 -1.03 5.11 12.60
C TYR A 116 -0.86 6.47 11.99
N LYS A 117 0.26 6.66 11.29
CA LYS A 117 0.54 7.87 10.53
C LYS A 117 1.49 7.61 9.37
N LEU A 118 1.45 8.51 8.40
CA LEU A 118 2.46 8.61 7.37
C LEU A 118 3.64 9.46 7.88
N ASP A 119 4.85 8.93 7.76
CA ASP A 119 6.06 9.73 7.87
C ASP A 119 6.32 10.43 6.53
N GLY A 120 6.15 11.76 6.51
CA GLY A 120 6.33 12.57 5.30
C GLY A 120 7.78 12.68 4.81
N ILE A 121 8.77 12.27 5.63
CA ILE A 121 10.19 12.28 5.22
C ILE A 121 10.53 10.95 4.56
N THR A 122 10.24 9.84 5.24
CA THR A 122 10.62 8.50 4.77
C THR A 122 9.58 7.87 3.83
N HIS A 123 8.39 8.48 3.68
CA HIS A 123 7.28 7.95 2.88
C HIS A 123 6.83 6.57 3.37
N GLN A 124 6.79 6.40 4.70
CA GLN A 124 6.49 5.14 5.36
C GLN A 124 5.22 5.23 6.22
N ILE A 125 4.41 4.18 6.20
CA ILE A 125 3.34 4.03 7.20
C ILE A 125 3.96 3.49 8.48
N LEU A 126 3.84 4.27 9.54
CA LEU A 126 4.31 3.93 10.87
C LEU A 126 3.14 3.47 11.73
N ARG A 127 3.38 2.39 12.49
CA ARG A 127 2.56 1.95 13.61
C ARG A 127 3.29 2.25 14.90
N ILE A 128 2.69 3.05 15.77
CA ILE A 128 3.21 3.35 17.10
C ILE A 128 2.24 2.79 18.12
N SER A 129 2.66 1.77 18.87
CA SER A 129 1.89 1.26 20.01
C SER A 129 2.51 1.75 21.31
N THR A 130 1.69 2.40 22.15
CA THR A 130 2.05 2.84 23.50
C THR A 130 1.30 1.97 24.49
N ASN A 131 2.01 1.22 25.34
CA ASN A 131 1.38 0.47 26.43
C ASN A 131 0.87 1.45 27.49
N LEU A 132 -0.42 1.40 27.81
CA LEU A 132 -1.05 2.34 28.74
C LEU A 132 -0.63 2.11 30.21
N THR A 133 -0.10 0.94 30.54
CA THR A 133 0.34 0.59 31.91
C THR A 133 1.81 0.96 32.14
N THR A 134 2.68 0.68 31.17
CA THR A 134 4.13 0.90 31.29
C THR A 134 4.63 2.16 30.59
N SER A 135 3.78 2.82 29.80
CA SER A 135 4.16 3.94 28.92
C SER A 135 5.26 3.60 27.89
N GLU A 136 5.55 2.31 27.69
CA GLU A 136 6.53 1.86 26.70
C GLU A 136 5.99 2.09 25.28
N LYS A 137 6.80 2.71 24.42
CA LYS A 137 6.48 2.94 23.01
C LYS A 137 7.23 1.96 22.12
N LYS A 138 6.50 1.27 21.26
CA LYS A 138 7.06 0.43 20.19
C LYS A 138 6.62 0.97 18.84
N GLN A 139 7.58 1.12 17.94
CA GLN A 139 7.36 1.59 16.58
C GLN A 139 7.68 0.47 15.59
N ALA A 140 6.82 0.32 14.57
CA ALA A 140 7.02 -0.59 13.46
C ALA A 140 6.71 0.13 12.14
N VAL A 141 7.49 -0.16 11.11
CA VAL A 141 7.20 0.26 9.73
C VAL A 141 6.30 -0.79 9.10
N LEU A 142 5.14 -0.38 8.57
CA LEU A 142 4.19 -1.30 7.94
C LEU A 142 4.32 -1.33 6.42
N ALA A 143 4.57 -0.19 5.80
CA ALA A 143 4.71 -0.08 4.35
C ALA A 143 5.65 1.07 4.00
N ASN A 144 6.26 0.98 2.82
CA ASN A 144 7.15 1.98 2.23
C ASN A 144 6.52 2.52 0.94
N GLU A 145 7.11 3.60 0.39
CA GLU A 145 6.73 4.18 -0.91
C GLU A 145 5.28 4.70 -0.91
N ILE A 146 4.83 5.24 0.22
CA ILE A 146 3.50 5.80 0.42
C ILE A 146 3.54 7.31 0.21
N THR A 147 2.72 7.81 -0.71
CA THR A 147 2.62 9.24 -1.02
C THR A 147 1.58 9.94 -0.15
N SER A 148 0.48 9.26 0.18
CA SER A 148 -0.54 9.79 1.08
C SER A 148 -1.24 8.66 1.83
N LEU A 149 -1.67 8.98 3.05
CA LEU A 149 -2.49 8.14 3.91
C LEU A 149 -3.59 9.02 4.47
N GLU A 150 -4.82 8.55 4.38
CA GLU A 150 -5.99 9.25 4.85
C GLU A 150 -6.94 8.27 5.53
N PHE A 151 -7.48 8.71 6.65
CA PHE A 151 -8.56 8.06 7.38
C PHE A 151 -9.78 8.95 7.25
N SER A 152 -10.91 8.37 6.86
CA SER A 152 -12.17 9.10 6.79
C SER A 152 -13.32 8.30 7.38
N ARG A 153 -14.29 9.01 7.95
CA ARG A 153 -15.54 8.41 8.45
C ARG A 153 -16.68 9.40 8.37
N GLN A 154 -17.91 8.87 8.28
CA GLN A 154 -19.11 9.69 8.33
C GLN A 154 -19.54 9.91 9.79
N THR A 155 -19.87 11.14 10.15
CA THR A 155 -20.41 11.50 11.48
C THR A 155 -21.68 10.72 11.83
N SER A 156 -22.52 10.39 10.84
CA SER A 156 -23.72 9.58 11.02
C SER A 156 -23.44 8.09 11.25
N THR A 157 -22.25 7.60 10.89
CA THR A 157 -21.81 6.21 11.08
C THR A 157 -20.36 6.18 11.58
N PRO A 158 -20.11 6.65 12.82
CA PRO A 158 -18.74 6.87 13.32
C PRO A 158 -17.94 5.59 13.51
N GLY A 159 -18.60 4.44 13.47
CA GLY A 159 -17.98 3.13 13.55
C GLY A 159 -17.42 2.60 12.23
N LEU A 160 -17.75 3.19 11.06
CA LEU A 160 -17.20 2.77 9.77
C LEU A 160 -16.07 3.70 9.36
N ILE A 161 -14.84 3.19 9.38
CA ILE A 161 -13.65 3.92 8.97
C ILE A 161 -13.21 3.44 7.59
N THR A 162 -13.01 4.38 6.68
CA THR A 162 -12.36 4.17 5.39
C THR A 162 -10.89 4.60 5.51
N ILE A 163 -10.00 3.72 5.06
CA ILE A 163 -8.56 3.96 5.00
C ILE A 163 -8.17 4.03 3.54
N THR A 164 -7.63 5.16 3.12
CA THR A 164 -7.16 5.39 1.75
C THR A 164 -5.66 5.60 1.79
N ALA A 165 -4.93 4.80 1.03
CA ALA A 165 -3.48 4.95 0.87
C ALA A 165 -3.12 5.05 -0.62
N HIS A 166 -2.20 5.95 -0.93
CA HIS A 166 -1.63 6.07 -2.27
C HIS A 166 -0.16 5.65 -2.22
N ALA A 167 0.24 4.76 -3.13
CA ALA A 167 1.61 4.29 -3.23
C ALA A 167 2.21 4.62 -4.60
N GLN A 168 3.44 5.12 -4.61
CA GLN A 168 4.20 5.44 -5.80
C GLN A 168 5.68 5.34 -5.48
N ARG A 169 6.44 4.66 -6.34
CA ARG A 169 7.89 4.62 -6.21
C ARG A 169 8.50 5.75 -7.02
N GLN A 170 9.37 6.54 -6.40
CA GLN A 170 10.17 7.55 -7.11
C GLN A 170 11.65 7.14 -7.11
N PHE A 171 12.25 7.08 -8.29
CA PHE A 171 13.67 6.79 -8.45
C PHE A 171 14.50 8.08 -8.34
N GLN A 172 15.80 7.95 -8.11
CA GLN A 172 16.71 9.09 -7.97
C GLN A 172 16.82 9.96 -9.24
N ASP A 173 16.47 9.40 -10.40
CA ASP A 173 16.39 10.11 -11.68
C ASP A 173 15.10 10.94 -11.83
N GLY A 174 14.22 10.95 -10.81
CA GLY A 174 12.94 11.63 -10.82
C GLY A 174 11.81 10.84 -11.49
N ARG A 175 12.10 9.66 -12.04
CA ARG A 175 11.09 8.80 -12.67
C ARG A 175 10.16 8.22 -11.60
N LYS A 176 8.86 8.26 -11.89
CA LYS A 176 7.81 7.70 -11.03
C LYS A 176 7.29 6.40 -11.63
N ILE A 177 7.13 5.37 -10.80
CA ILE A 177 6.52 4.12 -11.21
C ILE A 177 5.46 3.71 -10.18
N PRO A 178 4.18 3.64 -10.56
CA PRO A 178 3.57 4.15 -11.81
C PRO A 178 3.57 5.69 -11.89
N ASP A 179 3.25 6.26 -13.07
CA ASP A 179 3.17 7.73 -13.27
C ASP A 179 2.12 8.37 -12.36
N GLU A 180 0.99 7.69 -12.18
CA GLU A 180 -0.06 8.03 -11.21
C GLU A 180 0.04 7.12 -9.99
N PRO A 181 -0.09 7.65 -8.75
CA PRO A 181 -0.09 6.84 -7.54
C PRO A 181 -1.20 5.78 -7.55
N ILE A 182 -0.86 4.57 -7.11
CA ILE A 182 -1.83 3.48 -6.97
C ILE A 182 -2.65 3.74 -5.72
N GLN A 183 -3.96 3.96 -5.89
CA GLN A 183 -4.89 4.06 -4.78
C GLN A 183 -5.28 2.68 -4.26
N MET A 184 -5.26 2.53 -2.94
CA MET A 184 -5.73 1.35 -2.23
C MET A 184 -6.66 1.79 -1.11
N ILE A 185 -7.80 1.10 -1.01
CA ILE A 185 -8.85 1.44 -0.05
C ILE A 185 -9.14 0.20 0.78
N ALA A 186 -9.24 0.40 2.10
CA ALA A 186 -9.74 -0.59 3.03
C ALA A 186 -10.81 0.02 3.92
N GLN A 187 -11.75 -0.82 4.38
CA GLN A 187 -12.78 -0.40 5.31
C GLN A 187 -12.79 -1.29 6.54
N ALA A 188 -12.98 -0.65 7.68
CA ALA A 188 -13.03 -1.30 8.98
C ALA A 188 -14.21 -0.76 9.78
N GLU A 189 -15.06 -1.68 10.21
CA GLU A 189 -16.12 -1.39 11.16
C GLU A 189 -15.60 -1.67 12.58
N THR A 190 -15.63 -0.66 13.43
CA THR A 190 -15.26 -0.78 14.84
C THR A 190 -16.27 -1.66 15.59
N ARG A 191 -15.84 -2.24 16.70
CA ARG A 191 -16.74 -3.00 17.56
C ARG A 191 -17.85 -2.11 18.14
N ASN A 192 -19.09 -2.60 18.05
CA ASN A 192 -20.22 -2.00 18.76
C ASN A 192 -20.04 -2.24 20.28
N PRO A 193 -20.20 -1.22 21.15
CA PRO A 193 -20.10 -1.38 22.61
C PRO A 193 -20.94 -2.54 23.16
#